data_AF-A0A969C5G6-F1
#
_entry.id   AF-A0A969C5G6-F1
#
_cell.length_a   1.000
_cell.length_b   1.000
_cell.length_c   1.000
_cell.angle_alpha   90.00
_cell.angle_beta   90.00
_cell.angle_gamma   90.00
#
_symmetry.space_group_name_H-M   'P 1'
#
loop_
_entity.id
_entity.type
_entity.pdbx_description
1 polymer ?
#
loop_
_entity_poly.entity_id
_entity_poly.type
_entity_poly.pdbx_seq_one_letter_code
_entity_poly.pdbx_strand_id
1 'polypeptide(L)'
;MVRFCAGDEAAVSVHTVNEGVDTGVVLKSQLIDVRKEDTVGSLRDKSALAVVNLLAQAVNDFANGKEFPKNEIIEAGGHQYFQMHSRLKELANLRIKKFAKS
;
A
#
# COMPACT_ATOMS: atom_id res chain seq x y z
N MET A 1 1.48 21.07 6.65
CA MET A 1 1.66 20.53 5.29
C MET A 1 1.98 19.07 5.44
N VAL A 2 0.97 18.20 5.30
CA VAL A 2 1.18 16.74 5.34
C VAL A 2 1.85 16.37 4.02
N ARG A 3 3.15 16.06 4.07
CA ARG A 3 3.82 15.39 2.95
C ARG A 3 3.61 13.90 3.15
N PHE A 4 3.00 13.23 2.17
CA PHE A 4 3.07 11.77 2.11
C PHE A 4 4.50 11.34 1.84
N CYS A 5 4.77 10.09 2.17
CA CYS A 5 6.08 9.49 1.98
C CYS A 5 6.58 9.78 0.55
N ALA A 6 7.82 10.28 0.45
CA ALA A 6 8.48 10.69 -0.80
C ALA A 6 7.86 11.86 -1.63
N GLY A 7 6.71 12.43 -1.22
CA GLY A 7 6.06 13.52 -1.95
C GLY A 7 4.98 13.08 -2.95
N ASP A 8 4.60 11.80 -2.92
CA ASP A 8 3.58 11.22 -3.80
C ASP A 8 2.14 11.61 -3.41
N GLU A 9 1.22 11.51 -4.36
CA GLU A 9 -0.21 11.67 -4.09
C GLU A 9 -0.78 10.48 -3.31
N ALA A 10 -1.67 10.75 -2.36
CA ALA A 10 -2.35 9.69 -1.63
C ALA A 10 -3.41 9.02 -2.51
N ALA A 11 -3.36 7.70 -2.60
CA ALA A 11 -4.30 6.92 -3.39
C ALA A 11 -4.65 5.60 -2.70
N VAL A 12 -5.76 5.01 -3.13
CA VAL A 12 -6.12 3.63 -2.84
C VAL A 12 -6.20 2.85 -4.14
N SER A 13 -5.83 1.57 -4.11
CA SER A 13 -5.84 0.71 -5.29
C SER A 13 -6.41 -0.67 -4.97
N VAL A 14 -7.00 -1.30 -5.98
CA VAL A 14 -7.35 -2.72 -5.99
C VAL A 14 -6.44 -3.38 -6.99
N HIS A 15 -5.71 -4.40 -6.56
CA HIS A 15 -4.76 -5.11 -7.40
C HIS A 15 -4.90 -6.63 -7.22
N THR A 16 -4.40 -7.39 -8.19
CA THR A 16 -4.32 -8.86 -8.07
C THR A 16 -3.28 -9.27 -7.03
N VAL A 17 -3.32 -10.50 -6.52
CA VAL A 17 -2.27 -11.00 -5.62
C VAL A 17 -1.30 -11.87 -6.41
N ASN A 18 0.00 -11.66 -6.23
CA ASN A 18 1.06 -12.51 -6.75
C ASN A 18 2.07 -12.85 -5.64
N GLU A 19 3.23 -13.39 -5.99
CA GLU A 19 4.25 -13.81 -5.03
C GLU A 19 4.90 -12.66 -4.23
N GLY A 20 4.84 -11.43 -4.75
CA GLY A 20 5.33 -10.25 -4.07
C GLY A 20 4.25 -9.51 -3.28
N VAL A 21 4.68 -8.73 -2.29
CA VAL A 21 3.79 -7.90 -1.47
C VAL A 21 3.44 -6.63 -2.25
N ASP A 22 2.14 -6.41 -2.50
CA ASP A 22 1.61 -5.24 -3.21
C ASP A 22 2.17 -5.06 -4.65
N THR A 23 2.53 -6.16 -5.33
CA THR A 23 3.14 -6.14 -6.68
C THR A 23 2.22 -6.67 -7.80
N GLY A 24 0.96 -6.94 -7.51
CA GLY A 24 0.04 -7.42 -8.54
C GLY A 24 -0.45 -6.33 -9.48
N VAL A 25 -1.22 -6.74 -10.49
CA VAL A 25 -1.77 -5.84 -11.52
C VAL A 25 -2.79 -4.91 -10.88
N VAL A 26 -2.60 -3.61 -10.99
CA VAL A 26 -3.59 -2.62 -10.53
C VAL A 26 -4.80 -2.66 -11.46
N LEU A 27 -5.94 -3.08 -10.92
CA LEU A 27 -7.21 -3.17 -11.63
C LEU A 27 -7.93 -1.82 -11.62
N LYS A 28 -7.87 -1.12 -10.48
CA LYS A 28 -8.45 0.21 -10.27
C LYS A 28 -7.65 0.99 -9.24
N SER A 29 -7.63 2.30 -9.38
CA SER A 29 -7.10 3.23 -8.37
C SER A 29 -8.00 4.45 -8.23
N GLN A 30 -7.90 5.11 -7.08
CA GLN A 30 -8.59 6.35 -6.80
C GLN A 30 -7.71 7.24 -5.92
N LEU A 31 -7.56 8.50 -6.30
CA LEU A 31 -6.91 9.51 -5.47
C LEU A 31 -7.75 9.84 -4.24
N ILE A 32 -7.07 10.08 -3.12
CA ILE A 32 -7.66 10.57 -1.88
C ILE A 32 -7.42 12.08 -1.83
N ASP A 33 -8.48 12.86 -1.63
CA ASP A 33 -8.37 14.31 -1.43
C ASP A 33 -7.74 14.61 -0.07
N VAL A 34 -6.53 15.18 -0.10
CA VAL A 34 -5.75 15.50 1.09
C VAL A 34 -5.72 17.00 1.31
N ARG A 35 -6.10 17.39 2.51
CA ARG A 35 -6.18 18.78 2.95
C ARG A 35 -5.14 19.06 4.03
N LYS A 36 -4.88 20.34 4.29
CA LYS A 36 -3.82 20.74 5.23
C LYS A 36 -4.14 20.34 6.68
N GLU A 37 -5.42 20.26 7.00
CA GLU A 37 -6.02 19.91 8.27
C GLU A 37 -6.16 18.40 8.50
N ASP A 38 -5.89 17.58 7.47
CA ASP A 38 -5.95 16.15 7.62
C ASP A 38 -4.88 15.62 8.58
N THR A 39 -5.27 14.64 9.37
CA THR A 39 -4.37 13.85 10.21
C THR A 39 -4.17 12.47 9.57
N VAL A 40 -3.16 11.72 10.03
CA VAL A 40 -2.99 10.32 9.60
C VAL A 40 -4.25 9.49 9.90
N GLY A 41 -4.94 9.78 11.00
CA GLY A 41 -6.21 9.13 11.36
C GLY A 41 -7.31 9.46 10.36
N SER A 42 -7.56 10.73 10.06
CA SER A 42 -8.61 11.13 9.11
C SER A 42 -8.35 10.60 7.70
N LEU A 43 -7.09 10.54 7.28
CA LEU A 43 -6.70 9.96 6.00
C LEU A 43 -6.95 8.45 5.97
N ARG A 44 -6.66 7.75 7.07
CA ARG A 44 -6.99 6.32 7.18
C ARG A 44 -8.49 6.09 7.06
N ASP A 45 -9.31 6.92 7.68
CA ASP A 45 -10.77 6.81 7.62
C ASP A 45 -11.30 7.10 6.21
N LYS A 46 -10.78 8.17 5.55
CA LYS A 46 -11.08 8.47 4.14
C LYS A 46 -10.72 7.30 3.23
N SER A 47 -9.53 6.74 3.41
CA SER A 47 -9.06 5.61 2.61
C SER A 47 -9.89 4.35 2.85
N ALA A 48 -10.31 4.08 4.09
CA ALA A 48 -11.11 2.89 4.41
C ALA A 48 -12.44 2.86 3.63
N LEU A 49 -13.16 3.98 3.59
CA LEU A 49 -14.40 4.09 2.82
C LEU A 49 -14.14 3.98 1.31
N ALA A 50 -13.09 4.65 0.82
CA ALA A 50 -12.72 4.62 -0.59
C ALA A 50 -12.36 3.21 -1.07
N VAL A 51 -11.60 2.44 -0.28
CA VAL A 51 -11.20 1.05 -0.59
C VAL A 51 -12.43 0.15 -0.74
N VAL A 52 -13.39 0.23 0.18
CA VAL A 52 -14.60 -0.63 0.12
C VAL A 52 -15.39 -0.38 -1.15
N ASN A 53 -15.60 0.90 -1.49
CA ASN A 53 -16.31 1.28 -2.70
C ASN A 53 -15.55 0.87 -3.97
N LEU A 54 -14.23 1.07 -3.99
CA LEU A 54 -13.39 0.70 -5.13
C LEU A 54 -13.36 -0.82 -5.36
N LEU A 55 -13.31 -1.59 -4.27
CA LEU A 55 -13.36 -3.05 -4.31
C LEU A 55 -14.71 -3.55 -4.83
N ALA A 56 -15.82 -3.02 -4.31
CA ALA A 56 -17.16 -3.38 -4.79
C ALA A 56 -17.31 -3.12 -6.30
N GLN A 57 -16.80 -1.98 -6.78
CA GLN A 57 -16.80 -1.66 -8.21
C GLN A 57 -15.92 -2.61 -9.02
N ALA A 58 -14.72 -2.95 -8.53
CA ALA A 58 -13.83 -3.90 -9.21
C ALA A 58 -14.46 -5.29 -9.32
N VAL A 59 -15.08 -5.78 -8.25
CA VAL A 59 -15.80 -7.07 -8.25
C VAL A 59 -16.97 -7.05 -9.22
N ASN A 60 -17.76 -5.97 -9.24
CA ASN A 60 -18.88 -5.86 -10.17
C ASN A 60 -18.42 -5.77 -11.63
N ASP A 61 -17.37 -4.99 -11.91
CA ASP A 61 -16.77 -4.90 -13.24
C ASP A 61 -16.27 -6.30 -13.70
N PHE A 62 -15.61 -7.03 -12.81
CA PHE A 62 -15.15 -8.41 -13.08
C PHE A 62 -16.32 -9.37 -13.36
N ALA A 63 -17.36 -9.34 -12.52
CA ALA A 63 -18.53 -10.21 -12.66
C ALA A 63 -19.29 -9.99 -13.98
N ASN A 64 -19.24 -8.76 -14.51
CA ASN A 64 -19.85 -8.40 -15.80
C ASN A 64 -18.90 -8.59 -17.00
N GLY A 65 -17.73 -9.21 -16.81
CA GLY A 65 -16.79 -9.51 -17.89
C GLY A 65 -16.04 -8.30 -18.43
N LYS A 66 -15.93 -7.21 -17.64
CA LYS A 66 -15.14 -6.05 -18.05
C LYS A 66 -13.65 -6.41 -18.06
N GLU A 67 -12.98 -6.00 -19.13
CA GLU A 67 -11.53 -6.13 -19.21
C GLU A 67 -10.83 -5.13 -18.29
N PHE A 68 -9.79 -5.60 -17.60
CA PHE A 68 -8.90 -4.77 -16.80
C PHE A 68 -7.61 -4.47 -17.55
N PRO A 69 -6.94 -3.35 -17.23
CA PRO A 69 -5.65 -3.02 -17.81
C PRO A 69 -4.66 -4.18 -17.63
N LYS A 70 -3.87 -4.46 -18.68
CA LYS A 70 -2.68 -5.30 -18.55
C LYS A 70 -1.53 -4.42 -18.07
N ASN A 71 -0.68 -4.95 -17.20
CA ASN A 71 0.40 -4.21 -16.55
C ASN A 71 1.21 -3.32 -17.51
N GLU A 72 1.38 -2.06 -17.15
CA GLU A 72 2.61 -1.33 -17.41
C GLU A 72 3.36 -1.26 -16.08
N ILE A 73 4.41 -2.08 -15.93
CA ILE A 73 5.33 -1.93 -14.80
C ILE A 73 6.02 -0.58 -15.02
N ILE A 74 5.74 0.39 -14.16
CA ILE A 74 6.42 1.68 -14.22
C ILE A 74 7.86 1.45 -13.76
N GLU A 75 8.81 1.54 -14.69
CA GLU A 75 10.25 1.25 -14.46
C GLU A 75 10.88 2.09 -13.34
N ALA A 76 10.28 3.24 -13.00
CA ALA A 76 10.75 4.10 -11.91
C ALA A 76 10.59 3.45 -10.52
N GLY A 77 9.68 2.48 -10.36
CA GLY A 77 9.44 1.75 -9.12
C GLY A 77 8.79 2.59 -8.00
N GLY A 78 7.82 2.02 -7.30
CA GLY A 78 7.30 2.58 -6.05
C GLY A 78 8.24 2.32 -4.86
N HIS A 79 8.13 3.11 -3.79
CA HIS A 79 8.88 2.87 -2.56
C HIS A 79 8.19 1.80 -1.68
N GLN A 80 8.94 0.77 -1.28
CA GLN A 80 8.47 -0.21 -0.30
C GLN A 80 8.96 0.16 1.10
N TYR A 81 8.03 0.35 2.03
CA TYR A 81 8.33 0.67 3.43
C TYR A 81 8.12 -0.57 4.29
N PHE A 82 9.11 -0.88 5.14
CA PHE A 82 9.08 -2.06 6.00
C PHE A 82 9.02 -1.66 7.48
N GLN A 83 8.14 -2.29 8.24
CA GLN A 83 8.16 -2.22 9.71
C GLN A 83 8.37 -3.62 10.29
N MET A 84 9.48 -3.80 11.00
CA MET A 84 9.74 -5.05 11.71
C MET A 84 8.93 -5.11 13.01
N HIS A 85 8.22 -6.22 13.23
CA HIS A 85 7.52 -6.45 14.50
C HIS A 85 8.50 -6.37 15.68
N SER A 86 8.09 -5.76 16.79
CA SER A 86 8.95 -5.51 17.97
C SER A 86 9.68 -6.77 18.45
N ARG A 87 8.95 -7.88 18.60
CA ARG A 87 9.52 -9.19 18.96
C ARG A 87 10.62 -9.68 18.01
N LEU A 88 10.45 -9.49 16.70
CA LEU A 88 11.48 -9.88 15.72
C LEU A 88 12.71 -8.99 15.84
N LYS A 89 12.51 -7.70 16.08
CA LYS A 89 13.59 -6.73 16.31
C LYS A 89 14.38 -7.07 17.58
N GLU A 90 13.69 -7.41 18.66
CA GLU A 90 14.30 -7.85 19.92
C GLU A 90 15.14 -9.12 19.72
N LEU A 91 14.56 -10.14 19.07
CA LEU A 91 15.26 -11.39 18.80
C LEU A 91 16.50 -11.19 17.90
N ALA A 92 16.37 -10.37 16.85
CA ALA A 92 17.49 -10.02 15.98
C ALA A 92 18.62 -9.34 16.76
N ASN A 93 18.30 -8.36 17.61
CA ASN A 93 19.28 -7.65 18.43
C ASN A 93 20.01 -8.58 19.42
N LEU A 94 19.31 -9.55 20.02
CA LEU A 94 19.94 -10.55 20.89
C LEU A 94 20.96 -11.41 20.14
N ARG A 95 20.61 -11.87 18.92
CA ARG A 95 21.50 -12.68 18.09
C ARG A 95 22.72 -11.89 17.62
N ILE A 96 22.52 -10.65 17.17
CA ILE A 96 23.62 -9.75 16.75
C ILE A 96 24.59 -9.52 17.92
N LYS A 97 24.09 -9.21 19.12
CA LYS A 97 24.95 -9.03 20.31
C LYS A 97 25.73 -10.28 20.69
N LYS A 98 25.16 -11.47 20.49
CA LYS A 98 25.85 -12.74 20.74
C LYS A 98 26.99 -12.96 19.75
N PHE A 99 26.75 -12.67 18.46
CA PHE A 99 27.77 -12.74 17.41
C PHE A 99 28.87 -11.68 17.53
N ALA A 100 28.53 -10.47 17.98
CA ALA A 100 29.52 -9.40 18.15
C ALA A 100 30.42 -9.59 19.40
N LYS A 101 30.12 -10.58 20.25
CA LYS A 101 30.91 -10.93 21.46
C LYS A 101 31.76 -12.18 21.28
N SER A 102 31.64 -12.87 20.14
CA SER A 102 32.47 -14.01 19.72
C SER A 102 33.53 -13.54 18.73
#